data_AF-A0A9Q3L725-F1
#
_entry.id   AF-A0A9Q3L725-F1
#
_cell.length_a   1.000
_cell.length_b   1.000
_cell.length_c   1.000
_cell.angle_alpha   90.00
_cell.angle_beta   90.00
_cell.angle_gamma   90.00
#
_symmetry.space_group_name_H-M   'P 1'
#
loop_
_entity.id
_entity.type
_entity.pdbx_description
1 polymer ?
#
loop_
_entity_poly.entity_id
_entity_poly.type
_entity_poly.pdbx_seq_one_letter_code
_entity_poly.pdbx_strand_id
1 'polypeptide(L)'
;MQQMTQIMANLQAASSSEASRPPAFKTPSMKAPECFDGTQPFKVRSFIQSCQMIFHNDPENFAQDRKKVLYATSFLIGRAAKWIEPYLSNLTNQDPNYLLNSWKLFESQLFTLFGDPNEVRKAEAELDSLRMKEGGHVYLYIADFRSLVSRIGDWVKELLSIISGRDCNPGFWINWPPILQELTLFKTSWILPWNMIP
;
A
#
# COMPACT_ATOMS: atom_id res chain seq x y z
N MET A 1 -10.47 26.34 51.62
CA MET A 1 -9.13 26.17 51.01
C MET A 1 -8.79 24.70 50.72
N GLN A 2 -9.06 23.72 51.60
CA GLN A 2 -8.74 22.30 51.35
C GLN A 2 -9.56 21.62 50.23
N GLN A 3 -10.81 22.02 50.01
CA GLN A 3 -11.71 21.38 49.04
C GLN A 3 -11.28 21.62 47.58
N MET A 4 -10.71 22.79 47.29
CA MET A 4 -10.26 23.17 45.95
C MET A 4 -9.01 22.41 45.52
N THR A 5 -8.12 22.11 46.47
CA THR A 5 -6.93 21.28 46.23
C THR A 5 -7.28 19.83 45.92
N GLN A 6 -8.31 19.29 46.58
CA GLN A 6 -8.77 17.92 46.35
C GLN A 6 -9.39 17.73 44.95
N ILE A 7 -10.11 18.75 44.46
CA ILE A 7 -10.70 18.73 43.11
C ILE A 7 -9.61 18.72 42.03
N MET A 8 -8.54 19.50 42.21
CA MET A 8 -7.41 19.51 41.27
C MET A 8 -6.63 18.18 41.29
N ALA A 9 -6.42 17.57 42.46
CA ALA A 9 -5.77 16.27 42.57
C ALA A 9 -6.58 15.15 41.88
N ASN A 10 -7.91 15.17 42.02
CA ASN A 10 -8.78 14.20 41.37
C ASN A 10 -8.87 14.40 39.84
N LEU A 11 -8.81 15.65 39.36
CA LEU A 11 -8.75 15.95 37.92
C LEU A 11 -7.40 15.52 37.30
N GLN A 12 -6.29 15.68 38.02
CA GLN A 12 -4.98 15.18 37.58
C GLN A 12 -4.94 13.65 37.57
N ALA A 13 -5.47 12.97 38.59
CA ALA A 13 -5.56 11.52 38.63
C ALA A 13 -6.48 10.94 37.54
N ALA A 14 -7.57 11.63 37.19
CA ALA A 14 -8.47 11.23 36.10
C ALA A 14 -7.83 11.39 34.70
N SER A 15 -6.84 12.29 34.54
CA SER A 15 -6.09 12.47 33.29
C SER A 15 -4.96 11.45 33.10
N SER A 16 -4.59 10.71 34.15
CA SER A 16 -3.58 9.65 34.12
C SER A 16 -4.19 8.25 34.02
N SER A 17 -5.51 8.13 33.85
CA SER A 17 -6.12 6.88 33.42
C SER A 17 -5.76 6.69 31.95
N GLU A 18 -4.64 5.98 31.74
CA GLU A 18 -4.29 5.34 30.50
C GLU A 18 -5.47 4.44 30.12
N ALA A 19 -6.40 5.03 29.35
CA ALA A 19 -7.51 4.33 28.75
C ALA A 19 -6.88 3.17 27.99
N SER A 20 -7.04 1.96 28.52
CA SER A 20 -6.46 0.75 27.96
C SER A 20 -6.90 0.69 26.51
N ARG A 21 -6.00 1.06 25.61
CA ARG A 21 -6.21 0.88 24.18
C ARG A 21 -6.62 -0.58 24.03
N PRO A 22 -7.76 -0.90 23.40
CA PRO A 22 -8.13 -2.28 23.19
C PRO A 22 -6.90 -2.98 22.60
N PRO A 23 -6.49 -4.13 23.16
CA PRO A 23 -5.27 -4.80 22.73
C PRO A 23 -5.33 -4.90 21.21
N ALA A 24 -4.30 -4.40 20.55
CA ALA A 24 -4.23 -4.48 19.09
C ALA A 24 -4.51 -5.93 18.72
N PHE A 25 -5.43 -6.15 17.79
CA PHE A 25 -5.74 -7.50 17.32
C PHE A 25 -4.46 -8.08 16.72
N LYS A 26 -3.83 -9.02 17.43
CA LYS A 26 -2.69 -9.79 16.97
C LYS A 26 -3.21 -11.18 16.66
N THR A 27 -3.24 -11.57 15.38
CA THR A 27 -3.50 -12.98 15.06
C THR A 27 -2.33 -13.82 15.56
N PRO A 28 -2.55 -14.83 16.43
CA PRO A 28 -1.51 -15.76 16.80
C PRO A 28 -1.11 -16.54 15.54
N SER A 29 0.17 -16.46 15.14
CA SER A 29 0.74 -17.16 13.99
C SER A 29 0.31 -16.64 12.61
N MET A 30 0.68 -15.39 12.31
CA MET A 30 0.75 -14.97 10.91
C MET A 30 1.79 -15.81 10.15
N LYS A 31 1.44 -16.21 8.92
CA LYS A 31 2.38 -16.90 8.04
C LYS A 31 3.56 -15.97 7.72
N ALA A 32 4.77 -16.48 7.93
CA ALA A 32 6.00 -15.78 7.58
C ALA A 32 6.11 -15.54 6.06
N PRO A 33 6.82 -14.49 5.62
CA PRO A 33 7.17 -14.29 4.21
C PRO A 33 7.86 -15.50 3.59
N GLU A 34 7.63 -15.72 2.30
CA GLU A 34 8.49 -16.61 1.50
C GLU A 34 9.86 -15.94 1.31
N CYS A 35 10.93 -16.72 1.29
CA CYS A 35 12.27 -16.19 1.02
C CYS A 35 12.33 -15.60 -0.40
N PHE A 36 13.00 -14.46 -0.54
CA PHE A 36 13.16 -13.77 -1.80
C PHE A 36 14.63 -13.79 -2.27
N ASP A 37 14.88 -14.40 -3.42
CA ASP A 37 16.23 -14.59 -3.96
C ASP A 37 16.68 -13.50 -4.94
N GLY A 38 15.75 -12.65 -5.40
CA GLY A 38 15.98 -11.63 -6.40
C GLY A 38 16.07 -12.14 -7.85
N THR A 39 15.54 -13.32 -8.17
CA THR A 39 15.56 -13.88 -9.54
C THR A 39 14.28 -13.65 -10.32
N GLN A 40 13.14 -13.57 -9.64
CA GLN A 40 11.81 -13.45 -10.25
C GLN A 40 11.20 -12.08 -9.95
N PRO A 41 11.19 -11.14 -10.93
CA PRO A 41 10.80 -9.75 -10.65
C PRO A 41 9.36 -9.58 -10.17
N PHE A 42 8.44 -10.40 -10.64
CA PHE A 42 7.04 -10.38 -10.22
C PHE A 42 6.83 -10.79 -8.74
N LYS A 43 7.81 -11.44 -8.09
CA LYS A 43 7.72 -11.86 -6.69
C LYS A 43 8.02 -10.74 -5.68
N VAL A 44 8.71 -9.68 -6.08
CA VAL A 44 9.15 -8.62 -5.14
C VAL A 44 7.95 -7.93 -4.46
N ARG A 45 6.85 -7.72 -5.20
CA ARG A 45 5.63 -7.11 -4.66
C ARG A 45 4.99 -8.01 -3.60
N SER A 46 4.83 -9.30 -3.88
CA SER A 46 4.26 -10.27 -2.93
C SER A 46 5.12 -10.40 -1.67
N PHE A 47 6.44 -10.38 -1.82
CA PHE A 47 7.38 -10.36 -0.70
C PHE A 47 7.17 -9.14 0.20
N ILE A 48 7.18 -7.93 -0.37
CA ILE A 48 6.95 -6.68 0.36
C ILE A 48 5.58 -6.67 1.05
N GLN A 49 4.51 -7.07 0.35
CA GLN A 49 3.16 -7.12 0.91
C GLN A 49 3.06 -8.09 2.09
N SER A 50 3.71 -9.25 2.00
CA SER A 50 3.73 -10.21 3.11
C SER A 50 4.43 -9.64 4.35
N CYS A 51 5.53 -8.90 4.17
CA CYS A 51 6.21 -8.19 5.25
C CYS A 51 5.32 -7.10 5.86
N GLN A 52 4.68 -6.28 5.03
CA GLN A 52 3.76 -5.23 5.48
C GLN A 52 2.61 -5.81 6.32
N MET A 53 2.05 -6.95 5.91
CA MET A 53 0.98 -7.61 6.66
C MET A 53 1.44 -7.98 8.09
N ILE A 54 2.66 -8.50 8.24
CA ILE A 54 3.28 -8.80 9.55
C ILE A 54 3.42 -7.52 10.39
N PHE A 55 3.93 -6.44 9.79
CA PHE A 55 4.15 -5.18 10.50
C PHE A 55 2.85 -4.53 11.00
N HIS A 56 1.78 -4.63 10.20
CA HIS A 56 0.47 -4.09 10.60
C HIS A 56 -0.21 -4.94 11.67
N ASN A 57 0.05 -6.25 11.71
CA ASN A 57 -0.48 -7.13 12.74
C ASN A 57 0.24 -6.96 14.09
N ASP A 58 1.53 -6.63 14.10
CA ASP A 58 2.29 -6.40 15.34
C ASP A 58 2.98 -5.02 15.37
N PRO A 59 2.19 -3.93 15.43
CA PRO A 59 2.71 -2.56 15.31
C PRO A 59 3.64 -2.17 16.47
N GLU A 60 3.50 -2.79 17.64
CA GLU A 60 4.37 -2.53 18.79
C GLU A 60 5.78 -3.08 18.55
N ASN A 61 5.89 -4.32 18.05
CA ASN A 61 7.20 -4.90 17.75
C ASN A 61 7.83 -4.22 16.52
N PHE A 62 7.02 -3.83 15.53
CA PHE A 62 7.48 -3.17 14.31
C PHE A 62 7.32 -1.64 14.30
N ALA A 63 7.35 -1.01 15.48
CA ALA A 63 7.21 0.44 15.62
C ALA A 63 8.33 1.25 14.93
N GLN A 64 9.53 0.66 14.83
CA GLN A 64 10.69 1.30 14.20
C GLN A 64 10.97 0.69 12.83
N ASP A 65 11.23 1.55 11.85
CA ASP A 65 11.55 1.13 10.47
C ASP A 65 12.76 0.20 10.41
N ARG A 66 13.75 0.42 11.27
CA ARG A 66 14.90 -0.48 11.39
C ARG A 66 14.52 -1.93 11.67
N LYS A 67 13.53 -2.15 12.55
CA LYS A 67 13.05 -3.51 12.86
C LYS A 67 12.35 -4.13 11.66
N LYS A 68 11.60 -3.34 10.88
CA LYS A 68 10.96 -3.78 9.63
C LYS A 68 11.99 -4.21 8.59
N VAL A 69 13.01 -3.38 8.37
CA VAL A 69 14.06 -3.68 7.38
C VAL A 69 14.88 -4.89 7.78
N LEU A 70 15.27 -5.01 9.06
CA LEU A 70 16.00 -6.19 9.55
C LEU A 70 15.17 -7.48 9.42
N TYR A 71 13.88 -7.42 9.72
CA TYR A 71 12.97 -8.55 9.52
C TYR A 71 12.87 -8.94 8.04
N ALA A 72 12.62 -8.00 7.14
CA ALA A 72 12.58 -8.32 5.70
C ALA A 72 13.93 -8.88 5.22
N THR A 73 15.04 -8.31 5.70
CA THR A 73 16.39 -8.75 5.34
C THR A 73 16.66 -10.21 5.73
N SER A 74 16.09 -10.72 6.84
CA SER A 74 16.28 -12.12 7.23
C SER A 74 15.63 -13.13 6.27
N PHE A 75 14.75 -12.68 5.37
CA PHE A 75 14.14 -13.50 4.32
C PHE A 75 14.76 -13.28 2.94
N LEU A 76 15.77 -12.42 2.82
CA LEU A 76 16.52 -12.27 1.59
C LEU A 76 17.55 -13.40 1.47
N ILE A 77 17.59 -14.03 0.31
CA ILE A 77 18.56 -15.07 -0.04
C ILE A 77 19.20 -14.76 -1.39
N GLY A 78 20.15 -15.59 -1.84
CA GLY A 78 20.68 -15.54 -3.19
C GLY A 78 21.24 -14.15 -3.59
N ARG A 79 20.74 -13.59 -4.69
CA ARG A 79 21.18 -12.29 -5.22
C ARG A 79 20.73 -11.13 -4.33
N ALA A 80 19.53 -11.21 -3.75
CA ALA A 80 19.02 -10.20 -2.84
C ALA A 80 19.86 -10.11 -1.56
N ALA A 81 20.29 -11.24 -1.00
CA ALA A 81 21.19 -11.27 0.16
C ALA A 81 22.57 -10.64 -0.16
N LYS A 82 23.14 -10.91 -1.33
CA LYS A 82 24.41 -10.29 -1.75
C LYS A 82 24.31 -8.78 -1.88
N TRP A 83 23.16 -8.28 -2.33
CA TRP A 83 22.94 -6.83 -2.46
C TRP A 83 22.89 -6.11 -1.11
N ILE A 84 22.26 -6.71 -0.09
CA ILE A 84 22.09 -6.06 1.21
C ILE A 84 23.33 -6.17 2.12
N GLU A 85 24.22 -7.13 1.83
CA GLU A 85 25.42 -7.44 2.63
C GLU A 85 26.30 -6.22 2.98
N PRO A 86 26.61 -5.28 2.07
CA PRO A 86 27.41 -4.11 2.41
C PRO A 86 26.77 -3.24 3.50
N TYR A 87 25.44 -3.17 3.55
CA TYR A 87 24.72 -2.38 4.55
C TYR A 87 24.70 -3.08 5.91
N LEU A 88 24.72 -4.41 5.93
CA LEU A 88 24.82 -5.21 7.17
C LEU A 88 26.21 -5.10 7.82
N SER A 89 27.24 -4.70 7.08
CA SER A 89 28.58 -4.50 7.66
C SER A 89 28.65 -3.33 8.65
N ASN A 90 27.71 -2.39 8.59
CA ASN A 90 27.63 -1.21 9.46
C ASN A 90 26.25 -1.11 10.14
N LEU A 91 25.93 -2.11 10.95
CA LEU A 91 24.68 -2.12 11.73
C LEU A 91 24.58 -0.97 12.74
N THR A 92 25.70 -0.41 13.22
CA THR A 92 25.66 0.68 14.21
C THR A 92 25.36 2.04 13.61
N ASN A 93 25.26 2.16 12.27
CA ASN A 93 24.91 3.42 11.62
C ASN A 93 23.52 3.93 12.06
N GLN A 94 23.48 5.16 12.55
CA GLN A 94 22.27 5.83 13.05
C GLN A 94 21.69 6.85 12.08
N ASP A 95 22.30 7.05 10.90
CA ASP A 95 21.77 7.97 9.89
C ASP A 95 20.34 7.55 9.49
N PRO A 96 19.32 8.42 9.64
CA PRO A 96 17.95 8.14 9.22
C PRO A 96 17.81 7.79 7.73
N ASN A 97 18.72 8.30 6.89
CA ASN A 97 18.78 8.00 5.46
C ASN A 97 19.58 6.73 5.14
N TYR A 98 20.12 6.06 6.16
CA TYR A 98 20.74 4.76 5.97
C TYR A 98 19.70 3.71 5.59
N LEU A 99 20.02 2.86 4.62
CA LEU A 99 19.09 1.86 4.08
C LEU A 99 18.42 1.02 5.17
N LEU A 100 19.18 0.59 6.17
CA LEU A 100 18.67 -0.25 7.27
C LEU A 100 17.77 0.50 8.25
N ASN A 101 17.74 1.83 8.22
CA ASN A 101 16.97 2.65 9.15
C ASN A 101 15.67 3.22 8.53
N SER A 102 15.44 3.01 7.23
CA SER A 102 14.28 3.54 6.50
C SER A 102 13.59 2.45 5.68
N TRP A 103 12.35 2.11 6.07
CA TRP A 103 11.55 1.12 5.33
C TRP A 103 11.27 1.60 3.90
N LYS A 104 10.92 2.88 3.76
CA LYS A 104 10.63 3.51 2.47
C LYS A 104 11.82 3.43 1.51
N LEU A 105 13.03 3.71 2.00
CA LEU A 105 14.24 3.64 1.17
C LEU A 105 14.55 2.19 0.78
N PHE A 106 14.45 1.26 1.74
CA PHE A 106 14.62 -0.18 1.50
C PHE A 106 13.66 -0.69 0.42
N GLU A 107 12.36 -0.43 0.57
CA GLU A 107 11.32 -0.82 -0.37
C GLU A 107 11.60 -0.24 -1.77
N SER A 108 11.90 1.06 -1.86
CA SER A 108 12.21 1.72 -3.13
C SER A 108 13.43 1.11 -3.83
N GLN A 109 14.52 0.85 -3.11
CA GLN A 109 15.70 0.24 -3.72
C GLN A 109 15.47 -1.21 -4.11
N LEU A 110 14.73 -1.98 -3.30
CA LEU A 110 14.39 -3.35 -3.61
C LEU A 110 13.56 -3.45 -4.90
N PHE A 111 12.54 -2.59 -5.07
CA PHE A 111 11.78 -2.49 -6.31
C PHE A 111 12.62 -2.03 -7.50
N THR A 112 13.53 -1.06 -7.30
CA THR A 112 14.39 -0.55 -8.38
C THR A 112 15.33 -1.63 -8.91
N LEU A 113 15.86 -2.48 -8.02
CA LEU A 113 16.87 -3.47 -8.37
C LEU A 113 16.28 -4.81 -8.82
N PHE A 114 15.15 -5.21 -8.23
CA PHE A 114 14.56 -6.53 -8.45
C PHE A 114 13.14 -6.49 -9.03
N GLY A 115 12.53 -5.32 -9.19
CA GLY A 115 11.24 -5.19 -9.88
C GLY A 115 11.38 -5.32 -11.40
N ASP A 116 10.25 -5.53 -12.07
CA ASP A 116 10.20 -5.52 -13.53
C ASP A 116 10.19 -4.06 -14.03
N PRO A 117 11.21 -3.61 -14.78
CA PRO A 117 11.27 -2.24 -15.31
C PRO A 117 10.11 -1.90 -16.25
N ASN A 118 9.48 -2.92 -16.83
CA ASN A 118 8.35 -2.77 -17.75
C ASN A 118 7.00 -3.07 -17.08
N GLU A 119 6.94 -3.23 -15.76
CA GLU A 119 5.71 -3.58 -15.04
C GLU A 119 4.56 -2.62 -15.35
N VAL A 120 4.85 -1.31 -15.35
CA VAL A 120 3.84 -0.28 -15.67
C VAL A 120 3.35 -0.44 -17.10
N ARG A 121 4.25 -0.53 -18.08
CA ARG A 121 3.88 -0.70 -19.50
C ARG A 121 3.11 -1.98 -19.75
N LYS A 122 3.48 -3.08 -19.08
CA LYS A 122 2.76 -4.35 -19.16
C LYS A 122 1.36 -4.21 -18.59
N ALA A 123 1.23 -3.60 -17.41
CA ALA A 123 -0.07 -3.36 -16.79
C ALA A 123 -0.95 -2.44 -17.64
N GLU A 124 -0.37 -1.41 -18.28
CA GLU A 124 -1.07 -0.55 -19.25
C GLU A 124 -1.57 -1.35 -20.46
N ALA A 125 -0.72 -2.15 -21.10
CA ALA A 125 -1.11 -2.98 -22.25
C ALA A 125 -2.15 -4.05 -21.89
N GLU A 126 -2.03 -4.65 -20.70
CA GLU A 126 -3.02 -5.59 -20.16
C GLU A 126 -4.35 -4.87 -19.86
N LEU A 127 -4.31 -3.63 -19.38
CA LEU A 127 -5.50 -2.81 -19.15
C LEU A 127 -6.17 -2.41 -20.47
N ASP A 128 -5.38 -2.03 -21.48
CA ASP A 128 -5.83 -1.70 -22.83
C ASP A 128 -6.57 -2.84 -23.51
N SER A 129 -6.13 -4.07 -23.24
CA SER A 129 -6.74 -5.29 -23.76
C SER A 129 -7.81 -5.91 -22.83
N LEU A 130 -8.01 -5.37 -21.62
CA LEU A 130 -8.96 -5.92 -20.66
C LEU A 130 -10.40 -5.75 -21.17
N ARG A 131 -11.09 -6.86 -21.39
CA ARG A 131 -12.51 -6.89 -21.80
C ARG A 131 -13.26 -7.92 -20.98
N MET A 132 -14.52 -7.63 -20.66
CA MET A 132 -15.42 -8.63 -20.09
C MET A 132 -15.72 -9.68 -21.17
N LYS A 133 -15.37 -10.94 -20.92
CA LYS A 133 -15.65 -12.04 -21.85
C LYS A 133 -17.16 -12.27 -21.95
N GLU A 134 -17.61 -12.77 -23.09
CA GLU A 134 -19.01 -13.21 -23.26
C GLU A 134 -19.32 -14.33 -22.26
N GLY A 135 -20.41 -14.18 -21.50
CA GLY A 135 -20.75 -15.05 -20.38
C GLY A 135 -19.87 -14.89 -19.13
N GLY A 136 -18.94 -13.93 -19.11
CA GLY A 136 -18.07 -13.64 -17.96
C GLY A 136 -18.79 -12.90 -16.83
N HIS A 137 -18.30 -13.08 -15.60
CA HIS A 137 -18.86 -12.39 -14.44
C HIS A 137 -18.21 -11.01 -14.22
N VAL A 138 -19.05 -10.01 -13.95
CA VAL A 138 -18.62 -8.61 -13.71
C VAL A 138 -17.60 -8.49 -12.58
N TYR A 139 -17.73 -9.28 -11.51
CA TYR A 139 -16.82 -9.20 -10.36
C TYR A 139 -15.39 -9.62 -10.71
N LEU A 140 -15.20 -10.53 -11.67
CA LEU A 140 -13.87 -10.96 -12.14
C LEU A 140 -13.20 -9.82 -12.92
N TYR A 141 -13.93 -9.20 -13.84
CA TYR A 141 -13.44 -8.03 -14.56
C TYR A 141 -13.03 -6.89 -13.60
N ILE A 142 -13.86 -6.60 -12.59
CA ILE A 142 -13.54 -5.56 -11.59
C ILE A 142 -12.28 -5.93 -10.79
N ALA A 143 -12.11 -7.21 -10.43
CA ALA A 143 -10.92 -7.68 -9.71
C ALA A 143 -9.65 -7.51 -10.56
N ASP A 144 -9.69 -7.95 -11.81
CA ASP A 144 -8.57 -7.83 -12.76
C ASP A 144 -8.24 -6.36 -13.03
N PHE A 145 -9.25 -5.53 -13.30
CA PHE A 145 -9.09 -4.09 -13.48
C PHE A 145 -8.40 -3.44 -12.28
N ARG A 146 -8.88 -3.69 -11.05
CA ARG A 146 -8.29 -3.12 -9.83
C ARG A 146 -6.85 -3.60 -9.62
N SER A 147 -6.58 -4.86 -9.93
CA SER A 147 -5.23 -5.43 -9.86
C SER A 147 -4.27 -4.71 -10.80
N LEU A 148 -4.64 -4.56 -12.08
CA LEU A 148 -3.84 -3.87 -13.10
C LEU A 148 -3.59 -2.41 -12.74
N VAL A 149 -4.66 -1.72 -12.36
CA VAL A 149 -4.62 -0.33 -11.92
C VAL A 149 -3.68 -0.16 -10.73
N SER A 150 -3.67 -1.07 -9.75
CA SER A 150 -2.71 -1.03 -8.61
C SER A 150 -1.24 -1.19 -9.00
N ARG A 151 -0.94 -1.70 -10.20
CA ARG A 151 0.43 -1.88 -10.71
C ARG A 151 0.98 -0.61 -11.37
N ILE A 152 0.11 0.24 -11.91
CA ILE A 152 0.47 1.46 -12.64
C ILE A 152 0.88 2.62 -11.69
N GLY A 153 0.48 2.57 -10.41
CA GLY A 153 1.01 3.43 -9.35
C GLY A 153 0.03 4.47 -8.78
N ASP A 154 0.57 5.43 -8.01
CA ASP A 154 -0.20 6.36 -7.15
C ASP A 154 -1.18 7.30 -7.86
N TRP A 155 -1.07 7.47 -9.19
CA TRP A 155 -2.00 8.25 -10.02
C TRP A 155 -3.44 7.73 -9.96
N VAL A 156 -3.61 6.46 -9.60
CA VAL A 156 -4.91 5.82 -9.37
C VAL A 156 -5.62 6.35 -8.13
N LYS A 157 -4.90 6.77 -7.09
CA LYS A 157 -5.54 7.31 -5.87
C LYS A 157 -6.35 8.57 -6.20
N GLU A 158 -5.83 9.38 -7.11
CA GLU A 158 -6.53 10.55 -7.66
C GLU A 158 -7.77 10.12 -8.45
N LEU A 159 -7.66 9.06 -9.27
CA LEU A 159 -8.80 8.53 -10.03
C LEU A 159 -9.86 7.86 -9.17
N LEU A 160 -9.48 7.09 -8.15
CA LEU A 160 -10.41 6.51 -7.19
C LEU A 160 -11.04 7.58 -6.31
N SER A 161 -10.31 8.66 -6.00
CA SER A 161 -10.85 9.86 -5.33
C SER A 161 -11.85 10.60 -6.22
N ILE A 162 -11.60 10.73 -7.52
CA ILE A 162 -12.52 11.34 -8.50
C ILE A 162 -13.72 10.42 -8.79
N ILE A 163 -13.54 9.11 -8.76
CA ILE A 163 -14.62 8.13 -8.96
C ILE A 163 -15.52 8.06 -7.71
N SER A 164 -14.97 8.22 -6.51
CA SER A 164 -15.69 8.16 -5.21
C SER A 164 -16.18 9.51 -4.67
N GLY A 165 -15.53 10.61 -5.05
CA GLY A 165 -15.88 11.99 -4.70
C GLY A 165 -16.54 12.69 -5.87
N ARG A 166 -17.80 13.11 -5.67
CA ARG A 166 -18.42 14.15 -6.48
C ARG A 166 -17.48 15.37 -6.51
N ASP A 167 -16.89 15.65 -7.66
CA ASP A 167 -16.68 17.00 -8.22
C ASP A 167 -15.80 16.87 -9.49
N CYS A 168 -16.46 16.72 -10.63
CA CYS A 168 -15.82 16.76 -11.94
C CYS A 168 -15.50 18.22 -12.30
N ASN A 169 -14.26 18.66 -12.14
CA ASN A 169 -13.79 19.92 -12.73
C ASN A 169 -13.50 19.71 -14.23
N PRO A 170 -14.19 20.41 -15.16
CA PRO A 170 -14.09 20.17 -16.61
C PRO A 170 -12.72 20.41 -17.25
N GLY A 171 -11.77 21.05 -16.56
CA GLY A 171 -10.45 21.40 -17.10
C GLY A 171 -9.36 20.33 -16.94
N PHE A 172 -9.62 19.26 -16.20
CA PHE A 172 -8.56 18.30 -15.80
C PHE A 172 -8.35 17.14 -16.78
N TRP A 173 -9.24 16.97 -17.78
CA TRP A 173 -9.30 15.79 -18.66
C TRP A 173 -8.29 15.80 -19.82
N ILE A 174 -7.68 16.95 -20.12
CA ILE A 174 -6.91 17.17 -21.36
C ILE A 174 -5.56 16.43 -21.37
N ASN A 175 -5.02 16.09 -20.19
CA ASN A 175 -3.72 15.42 -20.06
C ASN A 175 -3.84 13.92 -19.75
N TRP A 176 -5.02 13.35 -19.88
CA TRP A 176 -5.26 11.97 -19.47
C TRP A 176 -5.01 10.97 -20.62
N PRO A 177 -4.43 9.79 -20.35
CA PRO A 177 -4.29 8.72 -21.33
C PRO A 177 -5.63 8.40 -22.00
N PRO A 178 -5.67 8.14 -23.31
CA PRO A 178 -6.91 7.91 -24.07
C PRO A 178 -7.82 6.85 -23.45
N ILE A 179 -7.26 5.78 -22.87
CA ILE A 179 -8.04 4.70 -22.25
C ILE A 179 -8.88 5.17 -21.05
N LEU A 180 -8.44 6.21 -20.35
CA LEU A 180 -9.15 6.71 -19.20
C LEU A 180 -10.24 7.72 -19.58
N GLN A 181 -10.09 8.40 -20.72
CA GLN A 181 -11.15 9.22 -21.32
C GLN A 181 -12.36 8.35 -21.70
N GLU A 182 -12.13 7.12 -22.20
CA GLU A 182 -13.20 6.16 -22.50
C GLU A 182 -13.98 5.72 -21.25
N LEU A 183 -13.31 5.56 -20.10
CA LEU A 183 -13.96 5.18 -18.84
C LEU A 183 -14.85 6.30 -18.26
N THR A 184 -14.48 7.57 -18.47
CA THR A 184 -15.35 8.71 -18.11
C THR A 184 -16.56 8.87 -19.03
N LEU A 185 -16.40 8.58 -20.33
CA LEU A 185 -17.50 8.56 -21.28
C LEU A 185 -18.51 7.44 -20.95
N PHE A 186 -18.01 6.28 -20.48
CA PHE A 186 -18.88 5.21 -19.99
C PHE A 186 -19.73 5.62 -18.77
N LYS A 187 -19.22 6.51 -17.90
CA LYS A 187 -19.94 7.01 -16.72
C LYS A 187 -21.01 8.05 -17.07
N THR A 188 -20.78 8.88 -18.09
CA THR A 188 -21.75 9.91 -18.53
C THR A 188 -22.90 9.32 -19.35
N SER A 189 -22.70 8.19 -20.03
CA SER A 189 -23.76 7.53 -20.81
C SER A 189 -24.78 6.73 -19.97
N TRP A 190 -24.52 6.50 -18.68
CA TRP A 190 -25.38 5.67 -17.80
C TRP A 190 -25.91 6.41 -16.55
N ILE A 191 -25.60 7.70 -16.38
CA ILE A 191 -26.13 8.52 -15.27
C ILE A 191 -27.21 9.49 -15.81
N LEU A 192 -28.41 8.91 -15.92
CA LEU A 192 -29.76 9.49 -15.84
C LEU A 192 -30.42 10.13 -17.09
N PRO A 193 -31.78 10.05 -17.23
CA PRO A 193 -32.73 9.47 -16.26
C PRO A 193 -33.71 8.42 -16.83
N TRP A 194 -33.97 7.42 -15.98
CA TRP A 194 -35.33 6.99 -15.71
C TRP A 194 -36.20 8.21 -15.38
N ASN A 195 -36.88 8.76 -16.38
CA ASN A 195 -38.07 9.62 -16.27
C ASN A 195 -38.54 9.93 -17.69
N MET A 196 -39.31 9.03 -18.30
CA MET A 196 -40.42 9.30 -19.21
C MET A 196 -41.15 7.98 -19.48
N ILE A 197 -42.15 7.67 -18.65
CA ILE A 197 -43.28 6.83 -19.01
C ILE A 197 -44.48 7.80 -19.08
N PRO A 198 -45.23 7.91 -20.19
CA PRO A 198 -46.62 8.31 -20.10
C PRO A 198 -47.47 7.17 -19.52
#